data_AF-W8ZNT9-F1
#
_entry.id   AF-W8ZNT9-F1
#
_cell.length_a   1.000
_cell.length_b   1.000
_cell.length_c   1.000
_cell.angle_alpha   90.00
_cell.angle_beta   90.00
_cell.angle_gamma   90.00
#
_symmetry.space_group_name_H-M   'P 1'
#
loop_
_entity.id
_entity.type
_entity.pdbx_description
1 polymer ?
#
loop_
_entity_poly.entity_id
_entity_poly.type
_entity_poly.pdbx_seq_one_letter_code
_entity_poly.pdbx_strand_id
1 'polypeptide(L)'
;MGSGELGITAQSVMPLEQRRAVVLSKIRGFGKFSGQLLKSVAQAYENGQIEVGYDPAIGTFTIRFVSTLGLPPNLADLKAAVGEVLPAHLLVKYVFRYLLVREVEGLKLQNLELRKLSDFAPFLEEKGK
;
A
#
# COMPACT_ATOMS: atom_id res chain seq x y z
N MET A 1 54.77 -3.13 9.78
CA MET A 1 54.00 -2.68 8.59
C MET A 1 53.11 -3.82 8.15
N GLY A 2 51.83 -3.57 7.87
CA GLY A 2 50.96 -4.49 7.13
C GLY A 2 49.86 -5.20 7.92
N SER A 3 48.85 -4.46 8.41
CA SER A 3 47.51 -5.02 8.63
C SER A 3 46.50 -3.99 8.16
N GLY A 4 46.53 -3.73 6.86
CA GLY A 4 45.45 -3.04 6.17
C GLY A 4 44.34 -4.02 5.83
N GLU A 5 43.15 -3.46 5.65
CA GLU A 5 42.07 -4.03 4.83
C GLU A 5 41.13 -5.00 5.56
N LEU A 6 40.20 -4.43 6.33
CA LEU A 6 38.81 -4.20 5.89
C LEU A 6 38.01 -3.77 7.13
N GLY A 7 37.92 -2.47 7.35
CA GLY A 7 37.15 -1.84 8.42
C GLY A 7 35.64 -1.93 8.19
N ILE A 8 35.11 -3.15 8.08
CA ILE A 8 33.68 -3.42 8.25
C ILE A 8 33.40 -3.53 9.75
N THR A 9 33.52 -2.40 10.45
CA THR A 9 32.79 -2.23 11.70
C THR A 9 31.32 -2.17 11.32
N ALA A 10 30.63 -3.29 11.48
CA ALA A 10 29.17 -3.35 11.41
C ALA A 10 28.62 -2.24 12.32
N GLN A 11 28.14 -1.15 11.71
CA GLN A 11 27.49 -0.06 12.45
C GLN A 11 26.13 -0.54 12.95
N SER A 12 26.18 -1.30 14.04
CA SER A 12 25.09 -1.99 14.71
C SER A 12 24.36 -1.08 15.72
N VAL A 13 24.39 0.25 15.57
CA VAL A 13 23.75 1.14 16.56
C VAL A 13 23.09 2.36 15.93
N MET A 14 22.39 2.20 14.81
CA MET A 14 21.35 3.18 14.48
C MET A 14 20.04 2.75 15.11
N PRO A 15 19.45 3.56 16.02
CA PRO A 15 18.08 3.38 16.48
C PRO A 15 17.12 3.19 15.30
N LEU A 16 16.09 2.37 15.46
CA LEU A 16 15.10 2.08 14.42
C LEU A 16 14.57 3.37 13.75
N GLU A 17 14.34 4.40 14.55
CA GLU A 17 13.94 5.75 14.14
C GLU A 17 14.92 6.42 13.17
N GLN A 18 16.22 6.27 13.39
CA GLN A 18 17.26 6.88 12.57
C GLN A 18 17.44 6.12 11.24
N ARG A 19 17.28 4.79 11.25
CA ARG A 19 17.19 4.00 10.02
C ARG A 19 15.96 4.39 9.18
N ARG A 20 14.81 4.60 9.83
CA ARG A 20 13.59 5.12 9.19
C ARG A 20 13.84 6.47 8.55
N ALA A 21 14.47 7.40 9.25
CA ALA A 21 14.79 8.73 8.72
C ALA A 21 15.70 8.66 7.48
N VAL A 22 16.72 7.79 7.47
CA VAL A 22 17.63 7.60 6.33
C VAL A 22 16.90 6.95 5.14
N VAL A 23 16.05 5.94 5.36
CA VAL A 23 15.25 5.32 4.30
C VAL A 23 14.24 6.33 3.73
N LEU A 24 13.53 7.07 4.59
CA LEU A 24 12.62 8.13 4.19
C LEU A 24 13.34 9.23 3.41
N SER A 25 14.55 9.59 3.81
CA SER A 25 15.39 10.57 3.10
C SER A 25 15.85 10.05 1.73
N LYS A 26 16.25 8.78 1.62
CA LYS A 26 16.60 8.16 0.33
C LYS A 26 15.41 8.06 -0.62
N ILE A 27 14.23 7.71 -0.11
CA ILE A 27 12.98 7.74 -0.89
C ILE A 27 12.70 9.16 -1.40
N ARG A 28 12.93 10.20 -0.59
CA ARG A 28 12.81 11.61 -1.04
C ARG A 28 13.90 12.05 -2.04
N GLY A 29 15.05 11.37 -2.06
CA GLY A 29 16.21 11.70 -2.89
C GLY A 29 16.22 11.07 -4.28
N PHE A 30 15.38 10.05 -4.55
CA PHE A 30 15.13 9.59 -5.92
C PHE A 30 14.24 10.63 -6.60
N GLY A 31 14.84 11.53 -7.37
CA GLY A 31 14.27 12.80 -7.88
C GLY A 31 12.98 12.76 -8.71
N LYS A 32 12.19 11.68 -8.67
CA LYS A 32 10.83 11.59 -9.23
C LYS A 32 9.82 10.86 -8.35
N PHE A 33 10.24 10.04 -7.38
CA PHE A 33 9.32 9.24 -6.56
C PHE A 33 9.36 9.69 -5.11
N SER A 34 8.20 9.81 -4.47
CA SER A 34 8.10 9.94 -3.02
C SER A 34 6.85 9.21 -2.53
N GLY A 35 6.84 8.78 -1.27
CA GLY A 35 5.61 8.24 -0.67
C GLY A 35 4.43 9.22 -0.74
N GLN A 36 4.72 10.53 -0.74
CA GLN A 36 3.71 11.57 -0.94
C GLN A 36 3.17 11.59 -2.38
N LEU A 37 4.03 11.40 -3.38
CA LEU A 37 3.57 11.27 -4.78
C LEU A 37 2.65 10.07 -4.93
N LEU A 38 3.06 8.90 -4.41
CA LEU A 38 2.23 7.70 -4.47
C LEU A 38 0.87 7.91 -3.80
N LYS A 39 0.86 8.58 -2.64
CA LYS A 39 -0.36 8.96 -1.93
C LYS A 39 -1.24 9.88 -2.77
N SER A 40 -0.68 10.92 -3.38
CA SER A 40 -1.43 11.85 -4.25
C SER A 40 -2.03 11.15 -5.46
N VAL A 41 -1.25 10.29 -6.14
CA VAL A 41 -1.73 9.48 -7.26
C VAL A 41 -2.88 8.60 -6.81
N ALA A 42 -2.72 7.86 -5.70
CA ALA A 42 -3.78 6.98 -5.23
C ALA A 42 -5.05 7.75 -4.83
N GLN A 43 -4.92 8.84 -4.08
CA GLN A 43 -6.06 9.63 -3.59
C GLN A 43 -6.90 10.27 -4.69
N ALA A 44 -6.33 10.52 -5.88
CA ALA A 44 -7.08 11.04 -7.03
C ALA A 44 -8.17 10.07 -7.53
N TYR A 45 -8.07 8.77 -7.24
CA TYR A 45 -9.00 7.76 -7.74
C TYR A 45 -10.23 7.53 -6.86
N GLU A 46 -10.19 7.91 -5.58
CA GLU A 46 -11.27 7.66 -4.62
C GLU A 46 -11.59 8.91 -3.78
N ASN A 47 -11.45 10.11 -4.39
CA ASN A 47 -11.72 11.40 -3.73
C ASN A 47 -11.06 11.52 -2.34
N GLY A 48 -9.83 11.02 -2.19
CA GLY A 48 -9.08 11.07 -0.94
C GLY A 48 -9.33 9.94 0.07
N GLN A 49 -10.22 8.98 -0.22
CA GLN A 49 -10.62 7.89 0.70
C GLN A 49 -9.71 6.66 0.61
N ILE A 50 -8.41 6.89 0.45
CA ILE A 50 -7.36 5.87 0.43
C ILE A 50 -6.29 6.19 1.46
N GLU A 51 -5.92 5.18 2.24
CA GLU A 51 -4.76 5.19 3.12
C GLU A 51 -3.55 4.57 2.42
N VAL A 52 -2.40 5.22 2.52
CA VAL A 52 -1.12 4.70 2.00
C VAL A 52 -0.13 4.53 3.15
N GLY A 53 0.36 3.31 3.33
CA GLY A 53 1.39 2.95 4.30
C GLY A 53 2.66 2.44 3.62
N TYR A 54 3.80 2.50 4.30
CA TYR A 54 5.07 1.96 3.82
C TYR A 54 5.71 1.08 4.89
N ASP A 55 6.08 -0.14 4.49
CA ASP A 55 6.87 -1.06 5.29
C ASP A 55 8.34 -1.03 4.80
N PRO A 56 9.25 -0.39 5.56
CA PRO A 56 10.65 -0.30 5.17
C PRO A 56 11.42 -1.63 5.30
N ALA A 57 10.93 -2.58 6.09
CA ALA A 57 11.63 -3.86 6.29
C ALA A 57 11.59 -4.73 5.02
N ILE A 58 10.50 -4.62 4.25
CA ILE A 58 10.24 -5.40 3.04
C ILE A 58 10.07 -4.52 1.79
N GLY A 59 10.32 -3.20 1.89
CA GLY A 59 10.26 -2.27 0.76
C GLY A 59 8.89 -2.20 0.08
N THR A 60 7.80 -2.37 0.83
CA THR A 60 6.45 -2.52 0.28
C THR A 60 5.52 -1.38 0.70
N PHE A 61 4.85 -0.77 -0.28
CA PHE A 61 3.74 0.15 -0.03
C PHE A 61 2.42 -0.62 0.08
N THR A 62 1.55 -0.19 0.97
CA THR A 62 0.18 -0.70 1.10
C THR A 62 -0.80 0.43 0.77
N ILE A 63 -1.64 0.21 -0.23
CA ILE A 63 -2.77 1.07 -0.61
C ILE A 63 -4.04 0.42 -0.07
N ARG A 64 -4.68 1.05 0.91
CA ARG A 64 -5.90 0.56 1.56
C ARG A 64 -7.08 1.43 1.20
N PHE A 65 -8.12 0.80 0.65
CA PHE A 65 -9.41 1.42 0.38
C PHE A 65 -10.23 1.43 1.68
N VAL A 66 -10.56 2.61 2.21
CA VAL A 66 -11.26 2.73 3.50
C VAL A 66 -12.77 2.88 3.34
N SER A 67 -13.22 3.53 2.27
CA SER A 67 -14.65 3.83 2.08
C SER A 67 -15.32 2.97 1.01
N THR A 68 -14.54 2.43 0.07
CA THR A 68 -15.05 1.54 -0.97
C THR A 68 -15.16 0.12 -0.43
N LEU A 69 -16.39 -0.40 -0.40
CA LEU A 69 -16.63 -1.81 -0.16
C LEU A 69 -16.43 -2.59 -1.46
N GLY A 70 -15.74 -3.72 -1.36
CA GLY A 70 -15.48 -4.56 -2.51
C GLY A 70 -14.32 -4.08 -3.38
N LEU A 71 -14.37 -4.47 -4.66
CA LEU A 71 -13.36 -4.12 -5.64
C LEU A 71 -13.69 -2.74 -6.26
N PRO A 72 -12.77 -1.75 -6.20
CA PRO A 72 -12.97 -0.46 -6.84
C PRO A 72 -13.13 -0.61 -8.37
N PRO A 73 -14.11 0.07 -8.99
CA PRO A 73 -14.36 -0.05 -10.43
C PRO A 73 -13.18 0.44 -11.29
N ASN A 74 -12.40 1.39 -10.77
CA ASN A 74 -11.23 2.00 -11.42
C ASN A 74 -9.90 1.38 -10.97
N LEU A 75 -9.90 0.17 -10.37
CA LEU A 75 -8.70 -0.48 -9.86
C LEU A 75 -7.63 -0.70 -10.94
N ALA A 76 -8.03 -1.00 -12.18
CA ALA A 76 -7.10 -1.23 -13.28
C ALA A 76 -6.31 0.05 -13.63
N ASP A 77 -7.01 1.18 -13.74
CA ASP A 77 -6.42 2.48 -14.05
C ASP A 77 -5.49 2.93 -12.91
N LEU A 78 -5.90 2.73 -11.66
CA LEU A 78 -5.03 3.00 -10.50
C LEU A 78 -3.77 2.14 -10.52
N LYS A 79 -3.88 0.84 -10.84
CA LYS A 79 -2.72 -0.06 -10.95
C LYS A 79 -1.74 0.41 -12.03
N ALA A 80 -2.25 0.86 -13.18
CA ALA A 80 -1.44 1.41 -14.25
C ALA A 80 -0.68 2.67 -13.78
N ALA A 81 -1.40 3.66 -13.24
CA ALA A 81 -0.80 4.91 -12.77
C ALA A 81 0.21 4.71 -11.63
N VAL A 82 -0.06 3.79 -10.70
CA VAL A 82 0.90 3.41 -9.66
C VAL A 82 2.13 2.75 -10.27
N GLY A 83 1.97 1.87 -11.26
CA GLY A 83 3.08 1.21 -11.96
C GLY A 83 4.00 2.17 -12.70
N GLU A 84 3.48 3.30 -13.20
CA GLU A 84 4.28 4.34 -13.86
C GLU A 84 5.20 5.10 -12.90
N VAL A 85 4.76 5.30 -11.65
CA VAL A 85 5.51 6.08 -10.66
C VAL A 85 6.34 5.21 -9.71
N LEU A 86 5.97 3.94 -9.51
CA LEU A 86 6.61 3.05 -8.55
C LEU A 86 7.97 2.55 -9.10
N PRO A 87 9.09 2.78 -8.38
CA PRO A 87 10.38 2.22 -8.75
C PRO A 87 10.36 0.68 -8.75
N ALA A 88 11.07 0.06 -9.70
CA ALA A 88 11.09 -1.40 -9.88
C ALA A 88 11.56 -2.22 -8.66
N HIS A 89 12.27 -1.59 -7.70
CA HIS A 89 12.75 -2.24 -6.48
C HIS A 89 11.78 -2.13 -5.30
N LEU A 90 10.64 -1.46 -5.48
CA LEU A 90 9.59 -1.32 -4.48
C LEU A 90 8.37 -2.14 -4.90
N LEU A 91 7.66 -2.65 -3.91
CA LEU A 91 6.44 -3.41 -4.12
C LEU A 91 5.22 -2.61 -3.70
N VAL A 92 4.06 -2.94 -4.25
CA VAL A 92 2.78 -2.38 -3.83
C VAL A 92 1.75 -3.47 -3.59
N LYS A 93 1.04 -3.38 -2.48
CA LYS A 93 -0.09 -4.23 -2.10
C LYS A 93 -1.36 -3.40 -2.05
N TYR A 94 -2.43 -3.94 -2.61
CA TYR A 94 -3.77 -3.35 -2.52
C TYR A 94 -4.60 -4.10 -1.48
N VAL A 95 -5.26 -3.38 -0.59
CA VAL A 95 -6.08 -3.93 0.49
C VAL A 95 -7.49 -3.36 0.40
N PHE A 96 -8.45 -4.25 0.24
CA PHE A 96 -9.86 -3.91 0.08
C PHE A 96 -10.62 -4.11 1.39
N ARG A 97 -11.71 -3.36 1.56
CA ARG A 97 -12.62 -3.47 2.70
C ARG A 97 -13.87 -4.23 2.27
N TYR A 98 -14.31 -5.15 3.12
CA TYR A 98 -15.57 -5.89 2.96
C TYR A 98 -16.38 -5.79 4.26
N LEU A 99 -17.67 -6.08 4.19
CA LEU A 99 -18.54 -6.17 5.37
C LEU A 99 -18.16 -7.39 6.20
N LEU A 100 -17.90 -7.17 7.49
CA LEU A 100 -17.71 -8.25 8.45
C LEU A 100 -19.06 -8.77 8.94
N VAL A 101 -19.11 -10.03 9.40
CA VAL A 101 -20.32 -10.65 9.98
C VAL A 101 -20.94 -9.77 11.06
N ARG A 102 -20.13 -9.25 12.00
CA ARG A 102 -20.58 -8.33 13.05
C ARG A 102 -21.20 -7.02 12.54
N GLU A 103 -20.77 -6.54 11.38
CA GLU A 103 -21.33 -5.33 10.76
C GLU A 103 -22.67 -5.65 10.08
N VAL A 104 -22.80 -6.86 9.54
CA VAL A 104 -24.03 -7.38 8.94
C VAL A 104 -25.11 -7.64 10.00
N GLU A 105 -24.74 -8.20 11.14
CA GLU A 105 -25.66 -8.43 12.28
C GLU A 105 -26.33 -7.14 12.78
N GLY A 106 -25.66 -5.99 12.62
CA GLY A 106 -26.20 -4.68 12.96
C GLY A 106 -27.10 -4.06 11.89
N LEU A 107 -27.21 -4.64 10.70
CA LEU A 107 -28.02 -4.11 9.60
C LEU A 107 -29.48 -4.55 9.73
N LYS A 108 -30.40 -3.63 9.40
CA LYS A 108 -31.81 -3.99 9.16
C LYS A 108 -31.91 -4.80 7.87
N LEU A 109 -32.90 -5.70 7.80
CA LEU A 109 -33.13 -6.57 6.63
C LEU A 109 -33.23 -5.78 5.31
N GLN A 110 -33.97 -4.67 5.32
CA GLN A 110 -34.11 -3.76 4.16
C GLN A 110 -32.76 -3.21 3.66
N ASN A 111 -31.82 -2.94 4.57
CA ASN A 111 -30.49 -2.43 4.20
C ASN A 111 -29.60 -3.55 3.63
N LEU A 112 -29.87 -4.81 4.01
CA LEU A 112 -29.13 -5.97 3.53
C LEU A 112 -29.51 -6.31 2.08
N GLU A 113 -30.81 -6.23 1.76
CA GLU A 113 -31.33 -6.48 0.40
C GLU A 113 -30.78 -5.50 -0.65
N LEU A 114 -30.36 -4.30 -0.23
CA LEU A 114 -29.75 -3.29 -1.10
C LEU A 114 -28.24 -3.48 -1.31
N ARG A 115 -27.59 -4.38 -0.57
CA ARG A 115 -26.15 -4.62 -0.70
C ARG A 115 -25.83 -5.47 -1.92
N LYS A 116 -24.68 -5.20 -2.54
CA LYS A 116 -24.17 -6.01 -3.65
C LYS A 116 -23.39 -7.19 -3.09
N LEU A 117 -23.38 -8.31 -3.81
CA LEU A 117 -22.61 -9.49 -3.42
C LEU A 117 -21.10 -9.18 -3.29
N SER A 118 -20.59 -8.23 -4.07
CA SER A 118 -19.22 -7.70 -3.98
C SER A 118 -18.86 -7.05 -2.64
N ASP A 119 -19.86 -6.64 -1.84
CA ASP A 119 -19.63 -6.01 -0.54
C ASP A 119 -19.18 -7.05 0.52
N PHE A 120 -19.42 -8.34 0.27
CA PHE A 120 -19.21 -9.42 1.23
C PHE A 120 -17.96 -10.26 0.94
N ALA A 121 -17.49 -10.31 -0.30
CA ALA A 121 -16.29 -11.05 -0.67
C ALA A 121 -15.66 -10.52 -1.97
N PRO A 122 -14.33 -10.68 -2.14
CA PRO A 122 -13.74 -10.59 -3.45
C PRO A 122 -14.28 -11.74 -4.31
N PHE A 123 -14.85 -11.43 -5.48
CA PHE A 123 -14.91 -12.43 -6.54
C PHE A 123 -13.48 -12.63 -7.04
N LEU A 124 -12.81 -13.65 -6.51
CA LEU A 124 -11.51 -14.07 -7.01
C LEU A 124 -11.75 -14.86 -8.30
N GLU A 125 -11.85 -14.18 -9.44
CA GLU A 125 -11.60 -14.87 -10.70
C GLU A 125 -10.11 -15.21 -10.72
N GLU A 126 -9.81 -16.52 -10.62
CA GLU A 126 -8.48 -17.05 -10.80
C GLU A 126 -7.99 -16.63 -12.19
N LYS A 127 -6.96 -15.78 -12.26
CA LYS A 127 -6.29 -15.53 -13.54
C LYS A 127 -5.48 -16.77 -13.88
N GLY A 128 -6.01 -17.54 -14.83
CA GLY A 128 -5.26 -18.58 -15.51
C GLY A 128 -3.95 -18.04 -16.09
N LYS A 129 -2.89 -18.82 -15.84
CA LYS A 129 -1.52 -18.83 -16.40
C LYS A 129 -0.81 -17.49 -16.63
#